data_AF-A0A2S6M865-F1
#
_entry.id   AF-A0A2S6M865-F1
#
_cell.length_a   1.000
_cell.length_b   1.000
_cell.length_c   1.000
_cell.angle_alpha   90.00
_cell.angle_beta   90.00
_cell.angle_gamma   90.00
#
_symmetry.space_group_name_H-M   'P 1'
#
loop_
_entity.id
_entity.type
_entity.pdbx_description
1 polymer ?
#
loop_
_entity_poly.entity_id
_entity_poly.type
_entity_poly.pdbx_seq_one_letter_code
_entity_poly.pdbx_strand_id
1 'polypeptide(L)'
;MSDAALDRTPNVTGTKTFSINYGLFAFAIVALTILYICARLYQQAFGFSMGLDASSPEFGEYWMTLFKIELPVLYGAGALCWTYLFLTRDKNIEAITPEVELRSYFYLTMWLVVYSFCIFWTGSFFADGDGVWHQTTLRDTPFTPSHIILFYATIPIYLFFGVGSFVYAMTRIPAFCRGISLMHVFAVVGPFLILPNLGFNEWGHAYWLTEEIFSHPLHWGFVVLGWCALALAGVLMQIVGRFRELVPIVFKQDAARA
;
A
#
# COMPACT_ATOMS: atom_id res chain seq x y z
N MET A 1 0.67 -37.28 -40.14
CA MET A 1 0.51 -36.16 -39.19
C MET A 1 -0.73 -35.41 -39.60
N SER A 2 -1.88 -35.77 -39.03
CA SER A 2 -3.14 -35.05 -39.27
C SER A 2 -3.24 -33.92 -38.26
N ASP A 3 -3.31 -32.70 -38.76
CA ASP A 3 -3.72 -31.51 -38.03
C ASP A 3 -5.16 -31.70 -37.53
N ALA A 4 -5.30 -32.37 -36.38
CA ALA A 4 -6.47 -32.22 -35.54
C ALA A 4 -6.38 -30.81 -34.94
N ALA A 5 -6.76 -29.84 -35.75
CA ALA A 5 -6.99 -28.48 -35.32
C ALA A 5 -7.82 -28.53 -34.03
N LEU A 6 -7.24 -28.00 -32.96
CA LEU A 6 -7.90 -27.73 -31.70
C LEU A 6 -9.26 -27.11 -32.01
N ASP A 7 -10.32 -27.89 -31.84
CA ASP A 7 -11.69 -27.45 -31.98
C ASP A 7 -12.00 -26.46 -30.85
N ARG A 8 -11.53 -25.22 -31.03
CA ARG A 8 -11.91 -24.08 -30.22
C ARG A 8 -13.27 -23.65 -30.73
N THR A 9 -14.31 -24.39 -30.37
CA THR A 9 -15.67 -23.88 -30.46
C THR A 9 -15.81 -22.72 -29.48
N PRO A 10 -16.00 -21.46 -29.92
CA PRO A 10 -16.35 -20.39 -29.02
C PRO A 10 -17.88 -20.31 -28.99
N ASN A 11 -18.51 -21.34 -28.42
CA ASN A 11 -19.94 -21.29 -28.15
C ASN A 11 -20.17 -21.25 -26.64
N VAL A 12 -19.86 -20.09 -26.05
CA VAL A 12 -20.44 -19.69 -24.77
C VAL A 12 -21.35 -18.50 -25.06
N THR A 13 -22.51 -18.80 -25.62
CA THR A 13 -23.67 -17.90 -25.74
C THR A 13 -24.51 -17.88 -24.45
N GLY A 14 -23.90 -18.24 -23.31
CA GLY A 14 -24.51 -18.10 -21.99
C GLY A 14 -24.07 -16.80 -21.33
N THR A 15 -25.00 -16.12 -20.67
CA THR A 15 -24.72 -14.98 -19.79
C THR A 15 -23.79 -15.44 -18.66
N LYS A 16 -22.49 -15.11 -18.71
CA LYS A 16 -21.56 -15.38 -17.61
C LYS A 16 -22.09 -14.75 -16.33
N THR A 17 -22.33 -15.54 -15.29
CA THR A 17 -22.88 -15.07 -14.03
C THR A 17 -21.78 -14.55 -13.10
N PHE A 18 -20.56 -15.10 -13.20
CA PHE A 18 -19.41 -14.61 -12.45
C PHE A 18 -18.90 -13.26 -12.98
N SER A 19 -18.86 -12.25 -12.11
CA SER A 19 -18.37 -10.91 -12.46
C SER A 19 -17.52 -10.31 -11.34
N ILE A 20 -16.57 -9.46 -11.75
CA ILE A 20 -15.67 -8.73 -10.86
C ILE A 20 -15.90 -7.25 -11.10
N ASN A 21 -16.14 -6.51 -10.01
CA ASN A 21 -16.25 -5.06 -10.05
C ASN A 21 -14.88 -4.41 -9.85
N TYR A 22 -14.38 -3.70 -10.86
CA TYR A 22 -13.09 -3.00 -10.83
C TYR A 22 -13.21 -1.52 -10.45
N GLY A 23 -14.42 -0.99 -10.25
CA GLY A 23 -14.67 0.45 -10.13
C GLY A 23 -13.91 1.10 -8.97
N LEU A 24 -13.99 0.51 -7.77
CA LEU A 24 -13.28 1.05 -6.60
C LEU A 24 -11.75 0.92 -6.73
N PHE A 25 -11.28 -0.18 -7.34
CA PHE A 25 -9.87 -0.38 -7.62
C PHE A 25 -9.33 0.67 -8.61
N ALA A 26 -10.01 0.87 -9.73
CA ALA A 26 -9.63 1.87 -10.72
C ALA A 26 -9.68 3.29 -10.13
N PHE A 27 -10.72 3.59 -9.33
CA PHE A 27 -10.80 4.85 -8.60
C PHE A 27 -9.61 5.04 -7.66
N ALA A 28 -9.24 4.03 -6.87
CA ALA A 28 -8.10 4.12 -5.96
C ALA A 28 -6.79 4.39 -6.71
N ILE A 29 -6.51 3.67 -7.80
CA ILE A 29 -5.31 3.88 -8.62
C ILE A 29 -5.27 5.30 -9.20
N VAL A 30 -6.36 5.77 -9.79
CA VAL A 30 -6.43 7.11 -10.39
C VAL A 30 -6.31 8.19 -9.32
N ALA A 31 -7.06 8.08 -8.21
CA ALA A 31 -7.04 9.05 -7.13
C ALA A 31 -5.64 9.15 -6.49
N LEU A 32 -4.98 8.02 -6.24
CA LEU A 32 -3.62 8.00 -5.71
C LEU A 32 -2.60 8.58 -6.69
N THR A 33 -2.74 8.26 -7.98
CA THR A 33 -1.87 8.84 -9.02
C THR A 33 -1.98 10.35 -9.05
N ILE A 34 -3.20 10.88 -9.03
CA ILE A 34 -3.45 12.33 -8.97
C ILE A 34 -2.84 12.91 -7.69
N LEU A 35 -3.09 12.29 -6.53
CA LEU A 35 -2.56 12.75 -5.25
C LEU A 35 -1.03 12.83 -5.25
N TYR A 36 -0.33 11.78 -5.70
CA TYR A 36 1.14 11.76 -5.73
C TYR A 36 1.71 12.76 -6.73
N ILE A 37 1.09 12.92 -7.90
CA ILE A 37 1.50 13.93 -8.88
C ILE A 37 1.29 15.33 -8.29
N CYS A 38 0.14 15.59 -7.65
CA CYS A 38 -0.12 16.86 -6.98
C CYS A 38 0.89 17.14 -5.87
N ALA A 39 1.23 16.15 -5.03
CA ALA A 39 2.26 16.29 -4.00
C ALA A 39 3.62 16.65 -4.60
N ARG A 40 4.01 15.98 -5.70
CA ARG A 40 5.27 16.28 -6.40
C ARG A 40 5.27 17.67 -7.04
N LEU A 41 4.17 18.09 -7.66
CA LEU A 41 4.03 19.43 -8.23
C LEU A 41 4.04 20.51 -7.15
N TYR A 42 3.41 20.24 -6.01
CA TYR A 42 3.45 21.12 -4.84
C TYR A 42 4.88 21.29 -4.33
N GLN A 43 5.64 20.20 -4.17
CA GLN A 43 7.06 20.26 -3.85
C GLN A 43 7.88 21.04 -4.89
N GLN A 44 7.57 20.90 -6.18
CA GLN A 44 8.25 21.66 -7.23
C GLN A 44 8.00 23.16 -7.09
N ALA A 45 6.76 23.55 -6.78
CA ALA A 45 6.34 24.94 -6.75
C ALA A 45 6.82 25.67 -5.48
N PHE A 46 6.77 24.99 -4.33
CA PHE A 46 6.94 25.63 -3.02
C PHE A 46 8.18 25.17 -2.26
N GLY A 47 8.89 24.13 -2.72
CA GLY A 47 10.05 23.57 -2.01
C GLY A 47 11.19 24.56 -1.86
N PHE A 48 11.65 25.15 -2.97
CA PHE A 48 12.75 26.12 -2.94
C PHE A 48 12.34 27.53 -2.51
N SER A 49 11.08 27.92 -2.76
CA SER A 49 10.61 29.27 -2.49
C SER A 49 10.13 29.45 -1.05
N MET A 50 9.37 28.49 -0.53
CA MET A 50 8.71 28.57 0.79
C MET A 50 9.13 27.45 1.75
N GLY A 51 10.07 26.59 1.35
CA GLY A 51 10.43 25.37 2.07
C GLY A 51 11.85 25.31 2.64
N LEU A 52 12.66 26.35 2.43
CA LEU A 52 14.08 26.35 2.82
C LEU A 52 14.32 26.79 4.27
N ASP A 53 13.55 27.77 4.77
CA ASP A 53 13.71 28.32 6.12
C ASP A 53 12.48 28.00 6.97
N ALA A 54 12.64 27.10 7.95
CA ALA A 54 11.55 26.63 8.80
C ALA A 54 11.05 27.68 9.81
N SER A 55 11.80 28.76 10.03
CA SER A 55 11.42 29.86 10.92
C SER A 55 10.54 30.92 10.23
N SER A 56 10.46 30.87 8.89
CA SER A 56 9.69 31.80 8.09
C SER A 56 8.17 31.62 8.26
N PRO A 57 7.38 32.71 8.22
CA PRO A 57 5.91 32.62 8.21
C PRO A 57 5.37 31.78 7.04
N GLU A 58 6.01 31.88 5.88
CA GLU A 58 5.64 31.16 4.65
C GLU A 58 5.77 29.64 4.84
N PHE A 59 6.81 29.19 5.53
CA PHE A 59 6.95 27.77 5.89
C PHE A 59 5.79 27.30 6.77
N GLY A 60 5.38 28.14 7.72
CA GLY A 60 4.20 27.91 8.55
C GLY A 60 2.92 27.75 7.73
N GLU A 61 2.71 28.64 6.76
CA GLU A 61 1.52 28.66 5.91
C GLU A 61 1.44 27.47 4.94
N TYR A 62 2.53 27.18 4.22
CA TYR A 62 2.53 26.18 3.16
C TYR A 62 2.79 24.77 3.70
N TRP A 63 3.86 24.58 4.47
CA TRP A 63 4.33 23.26 4.88
C TRP A 63 3.72 22.79 6.19
N MET A 64 3.71 23.63 7.22
CA MET A 64 3.17 23.22 8.52
C MET A 64 1.64 23.11 8.50
N THR A 65 0.94 23.91 7.71
CA THR A 65 -0.51 23.73 7.50
C THR A 65 -0.80 22.39 6.82
N LEU A 66 -0.04 22.04 5.78
CA LEU A 66 -0.20 20.76 5.09
C LEU A 66 -0.01 19.59 6.07
N PHE A 67 1.10 19.58 6.80
CA PHE A 67 1.38 18.58 7.85
C PHE A 67 0.23 18.45 8.87
N LYS A 68 -0.25 19.58 9.40
CA LYS A 68 -1.33 19.59 10.42
C LYS A 68 -2.66 19.08 9.88
N ILE A 69 -2.92 19.21 8.58
CA ILE A 69 -4.17 18.76 7.95
C ILE A 69 -4.06 17.31 7.50
N GLU A 70 -2.99 16.94 6.78
CA GLU A 70 -2.87 15.62 6.18
C GLU A 70 -2.83 14.52 7.23
N LEU A 71 -2.15 14.76 8.36
CA LEU A 71 -1.96 13.76 9.40
C LEU A 71 -3.31 13.27 10.00
N PRO A 72 -4.18 14.15 10.58
CA PRO A 72 -5.47 13.70 11.09
C PRO A 72 -6.39 13.18 10.01
N VAL A 73 -6.33 13.72 8.78
CA VAL A 73 -7.16 13.26 7.66
C VAL A 73 -6.80 11.83 7.27
N LEU A 74 -5.52 11.51 7.09
CA LEU A 74 -5.07 10.20 6.65
C LEU A 74 -5.27 9.12 7.73
N TYR A 75 -4.88 9.40 8.98
CA TYR A 75 -5.12 8.46 10.07
C TYR A 75 -6.61 8.30 10.39
N GLY A 76 -7.38 9.40 10.34
CA GLY A 76 -8.84 9.36 10.51
C GLY A 76 -9.52 8.54 9.42
N ALA A 77 -9.16 8.76 8.15
CA ALA A 77 -9.66 7.97 7.03
C ALA A 77 -9.31 6.48 7.18
N GLY A 78 -8.08 6.16 7.58
CA GLY A 78 -7.64 4.79 7.87
C GLY A 78 -8.48 4.14 8.96
N ALA A 79 -8.60 4.79 10.12
CA ALA A 79 -9.40 4.29 11.22
C ALA A 79 -10.86 4.04 10.81
N LEU A 80 -11.47 4.97 10.06
CA LEU A 80 -12.84 4.82 9.55
C LEU A 80 -12.96 3.64 8.58
N CYS A 81 -12.03 3.50 7.63
CA CYS A 81 -12.03 2.41 6.67
C CYS A 81 -11.87 1.04 7.36
N TRP A 82 -10.89 0.90 8.25
CA TRP A 82 -10.61 -0.35 8.95
C TRP A 82 -11.76 -0.71 9.90
N THR A 83 -12.34 0.28 10.59
CA THR A 83 -13.53 0.07 11.42
C THR A 83 -14.71 -0.37 10.57
N TYR A 84 -14.96 0.30 9.43
CA TYR A 84 -16.00 -0.10 8.50
C TYR A 84 -15.82 -1.55 8.04
N LEU A 85 -14.60 -1.92 7.62
CA LEU A 85 -14.27 -3.29 7.24
C LEU A 85 -14.55 -4.25 8.40
N PHE A 86 -14.10 -3.97 9.62
CA PHE A 86 -14.31 -4.86 10.75
C PHE A 86 -15.78 -5.01 11.15
N LEU A 87 -16.57 -3.93 11.08
CA LEU A 87 -17.99 -3.92 11.41
C LEU A 87 -18.84 -4.65 10.37
N THR A 88 -18.45 -4.57 9.09
CA THR A 88 -19.14 -5.23 7.98
C THR A 88 -18.57 -6.62 7.67
N ARG A 89 -17.85 -7.24 8.61
CA ARG A 89 -17.29 -8.59 8.45
C ARG A 89 -18.39 -9.62 8.26
N ASP A 90 -18.08 -10.68 7.52
CA ASP A 90 -18.98 -11.83 7.41
C ASP A 90 -19.00 -12.61 8.74
N LYS A 91 -20.19 -12.78 9.32
CA LYS A 91 -20.37 -13.52 10.58
C LYS A 91 -20.52 -15.03 10.37
N ASN A 92 -20.77 -15.46 9.13
CA ASN A 92 -20.95 -16.87 8.76
C ASN A 92 -19.96 -17.25 7.64
N ILE A 93 -18.69 -16.90 7.83
CA ILE A 93 -17.64 -17.02 6.82
C ILE A 93 -17.43 -18.46 6.30
N GLU A 94 -17.73 -19.47 7.11
CA GLU A 94 -17.58 -20.89 6.72
C GLU A 94 -18.68 -21.36 5.74
N ALA A 95 -19.78 -20.61 5.61
CA ALA A 95 -20.90 -20.95 4.75
C ALA A 95 -20.89 -20.20 3.40
N ILE A 96 -19.83 -19.46 3.08
CA ILE A 96 -19.76 -18.72 1.82
C ILE A 96 -19.66 -19.67 0.62
N THR A 97 -20.21 -19.26 -0.51
CA THR A 97 -20.12 -20.05 -1.75
C THR A 97 -18.73 -19.93 -2.38
N PRO A 98 -18.28 -20.92 -3.17
CA PRO A 98 -17.01 -20.86 -3.91
C PRO A 98 -16.89 -19.61 -4.80
N GLU A 99 -18.02 -19.13 -5.33
CA GLU A 99 -18.10 -17.94 -6.17
C GLU A 99 -17.77 -16.66 -5.37
N VAL A 100 -18.37 -16.52 -4.17
CA VAL A 100 -18.11 -15.40 -3.27
C VAL A 100 -16.67 -15.44 -2.78
N GLU A 101 -16.17 -16.62 -2.40
CA GLU A 101 -14.79 -16.80 -1.94
C GLU A 101 -13.79 -16.40 -3.03
N LEU A 102 -13.97 -16.90 -4.27
CA LEU A 102 -13.10 -16.56 -5.39
C LEU A 102 -13.06 -15.05 -5.65
N ARG A 103 -14.23 -14.40 -5.62
CA ARG A 103 -14.34 -12.95 -5.78
C ARG A 103 -13.64 -12.19 -4.65
N SER A 104 -13.75 -12.64 -3.40
CA SER A 104 -13.03 -12.03 -2.28
C SER A 104 -11.52 -12.08 -2.46
N TYR A 105 -10.99 -13.19 -2.99
CA TYR A 105 -9.57 -13.28 -3.31
C TYR A 105 -9.15 -12.35 -4.48
N PHE A 106 -9.98 -12.15 -5.50
CA PHE A 106 -9.72 -11.12 -6.53
C PHE A 106 -9.65 -9.72 -5.93
N TYR A 107 -10.57 -9.37 -5.03
CA TYR A 107 -10.56 -8.08 -4.34
C TYR A 107 -9.37 -7.94 -3.39
N LEU A 108 -8.95 -9.00 -2.69
CA LEU A 108 -7.69 -8.98 -1.94
C LEU A 108 -6.50 -8.69 -2.86
N THR A 109 -6.42 -9.34 -4.02
CA THR A 109 -5.36 -9.05 -4.99
C THR A 109 -5.39 -7.59 -5.43
N MET A 110 -6.57 -7.00 -5.65
CA MET A 110 -6.69 -5.57 -5.95
C MET A 110 -6.16 -4.69 -4.81
N TRP A 111 -6.49 -5.00 -3.56
CA TRP A 111 -5.92 -4.32 -2.39
C TRP A 111 -4.39 -4.41 -2.38
N LEU A 112 -3.83 -5.59 -2.65
CA LEU A 112 -2.37 -5.81 -2.67
C LEU A 112 -1.68 -5.07 -3.83
N VAL A 113 -2.34 -4.95 -5.00
CA VAL A 113 -1.82 -4.15 -6.12
C VAL A 113 -1.80 -2.67 -5.77
N VAL A 114 -2.88 -2.12 -5.19
CA VAL A 114 -2.91 -0.73 -4.71
C VAL A 114 -1.86 -0.50 -3.63
N TYR A 115 -1.72 -1.46 -2.71
CA TYR A 115 -0.69 -1.42 -1.67
C TYR A 115 0.73 -1.40 -2.25
N SER A 116 1.01 -2.25 -3.23
CA SER A 116 2.30 -2.29 -3.94
C SER A 116 2.57 -0.99 -4.71
N PHE A 117 1.53 -0.39 -5.28
CA PHE A 117 1.62 0.92 -5.91
C PHE A 117 2.01 2.01 -4.89
N CYS A 118 1.44 1.99 -3.68
CA CYS A 118 1.87 2.88 -2.60
C CYS A 118 3.31 2.63 -2.15
N ILE A 119 3.77 1.37 -2.09
CA ILE A 119 5.17 1.02 -1.79
C ILE A 119 6.11 1.66 -2.80
N PHE A 120 5.80 1.57 -4.09
CA PHE A 120 6.62 2.17 -5.14
C PHE A 120 6.80 3.68 -4.95
N TRP A 121 5.69 4.41 -4.76
CA TRP A 121 5.78 5.87 -4.57
C TRP A 121 6.51 6.24 -3.28
N THR A 122 6.21 5.55 -2.18
CA THR A 122 6.79 5.84 -0.86
C THR A 122 8.27 5.47 -0.80
N GLY A 123 8.59 4.20 -1.07
CA GLY A 123 9.91 3.63 -0.84
C GLY A 123 10.89 3.81 -1.99
N SER A 124 10.45 4.28 -3.16
CA SER A 124 11.35 4.69 -4.25
C SER A 124 11.21 6.18 -4.51
N PHE A 125 10.12 6.63 -5.11
CA PHE A 125 10.07 8.00 -5.63
C PHE A 125 10.27 9.09 -4.56
N PHE A 126 9.52 9.05 -3.46
CA PHE A 126 9.62 10.06 -2.40
C PHE A 126 10.80 9.80 -1.45
N ALA A 127 11.17 8.55 -1.19
CA ALA A 127 12.35 8.20 -0.40
C ALA A 127 13.65 8.66 -1.08
N ASP A 128 13.84 8.35 -2.37
CA ASP A 128 15.02 8.80 -3.11
C ASP A 128 15.00 10.32 -3.31
N GLY A 129 13.81 10.91 -3.46
CA GLY A 129 13.63 12.37 -3.50
C GLY A 129 14.06 13.06 -2.21
N ASP A 130 13.84 12.44 -1.06
CA ASP A 130 14.32 12.93 0.24
C ASP A 130 15.84 12.86 0.35
N GLY A 131 16.45 11.76 -0.12
CA GLY A 131 17.90 11.65 -0.23
C GLY A 131 18.53 12.78 -1.06
N VAL A 132 17.88 13.20 -2.16
CA VAL A 132 18.32 14.37 -2.95
C VAL A 132 18.13 15.68 -2.16
N TRP A 133 17.05 15.81 -1.40
CA TRP A 133 16.80 17.01 -0.59
C TRP A 133 17.84 17.19 0.52
N HIS A 134 18.32 16.10 1.12
CA HIS A 134 19.45 16.11 2.06
C HIS A 134 20.75 16.64 1.44
N GLN A 135 20.97 16.43 0.14
CA GLN A 135 22.11 17.00 -0.58
C GLN A 135 21.90 18.46 -1.02
N THR A 136 20.70 19.00 -0.80
CA THR A 136 20.32 20.35 -1.26
C THR A 136 20.30 21.36 -0.11
N THR A 137 19.97 20.91 1.11
CA THR A 137 19.74 21.81 2.25
C THR A 137 20.46 21.34 3.51
N LEU A 138 20.98 22.30 4.28
CA LEU A 138 21.23 22.08 5.70
C LEU A 138 19.89 22.22 6.41
N ARG A 139 19.53 21.22 7.21
CA ARG A 139 18.18 21.10 7.74
C ARG A 139 17.98 21.92 9.00
N ASP A 140 17.04 22.86 8.96
CA ASP A 140 16.65 23.66 10.13
C ASP A 140 15.70 22.92 11.10
N THR A 141 15.08 21.83 10.65
CA THR A 141 14.04 21.08 11.37
C THR A 141 13.92 19.63 10.86
N PRO A 142 13.35 18.69 11.64
CA PRO A 142 12.91 17.40 11.12
C PRO A 142 11.64 17.46 10.25
N PHE A 143 10.98 18.61 10.14
CA PHE A 143 9.84 18.79 9.24
C PHE A 143 10.30 19.49 7.95
N THR A 144 11.05 18.81 7.09
CA THR A 144 11.41 19.38 5.78
C THR A 144 10.26 19.20 4.77
N PRO A 145 10.27 19.94 3.64
CA PRO A 145 9.34 19.71 2.54
C PRO A 145 9.30 18.26 2.02
N SER A 146 10.44 17.58 2.01
CA SER A 146 10.54 16.17 1.65
C SER A 146 9.96 15.26 2.72
N HIS A 147 10.28 15.50 4.00
CA HIS A 147 9.79 14.71 5.13
C HIS A 147 8.29 14.78 5.30
N ILE A 148 7.70 15.98 5.16
CA ILE A 148 6.24 16.18 5.26
C ILE A 148 5.53 15.23 4.30
N ILE A 149 5.89 15.26 3.02
CA ILE A 149 5.28 14.37 2.02
C ILE A 149 5.65 12.90 2.25
N LEU A 150 6.92 12.57 2.47
CA LEU A 150 7.37 11.18 2.60
C LEU A 150 6.79 10.52 3.87
N PHE A 151 7.14 11.03 5.04
CA PHE A 151 6.84 10.38 6.32
C PHE A 151 5.43 10.64 6.82
N TYR A 152 4.84 11.79 6.48
CA TYR A 152 3.56 12.22 7.05
C TYR A 152 2.38 12.19 6.06
N ALA A 153 2.65 12.02 4.75
CA ALA A 153 1.62 11.71 3.76
C ALA A 153 1.74 10.29 3.21
N THR A 154 2.85 9.95 2.53
CA THR A 154 2.93 8.71 1.75
C THR A 154 3.06 7.45 2.60
N ILE A 155 3.82 7.47 3.71
CA ILE A 155 3.84 6.37 4.67
C ILE A 155 2.45 6.10 5.28
N PRO A 156 1.70 7.10 5.78
CA PRO A 156 0.34 6.88 6.26
C PRO A 156 -0.62 6.32 5.19
N ILE A 157 -0.53 6.78 3.94
CA ILE A 157 -1.31 6.21 2.82
C ILE A 157 -0.93 4.75 2.57
N TYR A 158 0.37 4.47 2.56
CA TYR A 158 0.88 3.11 2.45
C TYR A 158 0.35 2.21 3.58
N LEU A 159 0.38 2.67 4.83
CA LEU A 159 -0.20 1.97 5.98
C LEU A 159 -1.72 1.79 5.85
N PHE A 160 -2.44 2.79 5.35
CA PHE A 160 -3.88 2.72 5.06
C PHE A 160 -4.22 1.48 4.23
N PHE A 161 -3.53 1.29 3.10
CA PHE A 161 -3.78 0.16 2.21
C PHE A 161 -3.20 -1.16 2.72
N GLY A 162 -2.07 -1.12 3.44
CA GLY A 162 -1.47 -2.30 4.05
C GLY A 162 -2.40 -2.91 5.09
N VAL A 163 -2.73 -2.14 6.12
CA VAL A 163 -3.66 -2.55 7.18
C VAL A 163 -5.05 -2.82 6.60
N GLY A 164 -5.51 -2.01 5.63
CA GLY A 164 -6.77 -2.23 4.94
C GLY A 164 -6.85 -3.60 4.25
N SER A 165 -5.79 -4.00 3.53
CA SER A 165 -5.69 -5.32 2.88
C SER A 165 -5.72 -6.46 3.90
N PHE A 166 -5.05 -6.28 5.04
CA PHE A 166 -4.99 -7.26 6.11
C PHE A 166 -6.35 -7.43 6.79
N VAL A 167 -6.97 -6.33 7.22
CA VAL A 167 -8.30 -6.34 7.82
C VAL A 167 -9.31 -6.93 6.84
N TYR A 168 -9.25 -6.57 5.56
CA TYR A 168 -10.10 -7.14 4.51
C TYR A 168 -9.96 -8.67 4.43
N ALA A 169 -8.73 -9.20 4.35
CA ALA A 169 -8.50 -10.64 4.29
C ALA A 169 -9.08 -11.36 5.53
N MET A 170 -8.77 -10.84 6.74
CA MET A 170 -9.18 -11.39 8.03
C MET A 170 -10.71 -11.38 8.29
N THR A 171 -11.50 -10.80 7.39
CA THR A 171 -12.95 -10.60 7.59
C THR A 171 -13.81 -11.06 6.41
N ARG A 172 -13.19 -11.42 5.27
CA ARG A 172 -13.87 -11.80 4.02
C ARG A 172 -13.39 -13.13 3.44
N ILE A 173 -12.30 -13.70 3.97
CA ILE A 173 -11.70 -14.90 3.40
C ILE A 173 -11.53 -15.97 4.49
N PRO A 174 -12.16 -17.15 4.38
CA PRO A 174 -12.18 -18.16 5.42
C PRO A 174 -10.80 -18.56 5.91
N ALA A 175 -9.85 -18.76 4.99
CA ALA A 175 -8.48 -19.16 5.33
C ALA A 175 -7.77 -18.13 6.22
N PHE A 176 -7.99 -16.83 5.99
CA PHE A 176 -7.42 -15.74 6.80
C PHE A 176 -8.26 -15.46 8.05
N CYS A 177 -9.55 -15.76 8.07
CA CYS A 177 -10.36 -15.67 9.29
C CYS A 177 -9.98 -16.74 10.33
N ARG A 178 -9.64 -17.95 9.89
CA ARG A 178 -9.29 -19.08 10.77
C ARG A 178 -7.90 -18.97 11.39
N GLY A 179 -7.00 -18.22 10.76
CA GLY A 179 -5.63 -18.09 11.23
C GLY A 179 -4.95 -16.86 10.62
N ILE A 180 -3.92 -16.38 11.31
CA ILE A 180 -3.19 -15.20 10.89
C ILE A 180 -2.11 -15.61 9.88
N SER A 181 -2.16 -15.05 8.67
CA SER A 181 -1.09 -15.24 7.69
C SER A 181 0.16 -14.49 8.14
N LEU A 182 1.19 -15.24 8.54
CA LEU A 182 2.48 -14.69 8.94
C LEU A 182 3.10 -13.82 7.83
N MET A 183 2.96 -14.24 6.57
CA MET A 183 3.45 -13.48 5.43
C MET A 183 2.72 -12.15 5.26
N HIS A 184 1.41 -12.12 5.50
CA HIS A 184 0.64 -10.87 5.43
C HIS A 184 0.96 -9.95 6.60
N VAL A 185 1.19 -10.50 7.80
CA VAL A 185 1.67 -9.72 8.95
C VAL A 185 3.00 -9.06 8.63
N PHE A 186 4.00 -9.80 8.15
CA PHE A 186 5.29 -9.22 7.82
C PHE A 186 5.20 -8.15 6.73
N ALA A 187 4.37 -8.39 5.70
CA ALA A 187 4.16 -7.40 4.65
C ALA A 187 3.63 -6.07 5.20
N VAL A 188 2.74 -6.10 6.19
CA VAL A 188 2.06 -4.91 6.74
C VAL A 188 2.78 -4.29 7.94
N VAL A 189 3.51 -5.08 8.73
CA VAL A 189 4.20 -4.64 9.96
C VAL A 189 5.61 -4.14 9.67
N GLY A 190 6.25 -4.57 8.58
CA GLY A 190 7.55 -4.07 8.12
C GLY A 190 7.76 -2.54 8.22
N PRO A 191 6.76 -1.70 7.94
CA PRO A 191 6.85 -0.23 8.08
C PRO A 191 6.99 0.25 9.50
N PHE A 192 6.34 -0.43 10.46
CA PHE A 192 6.49 -0.07 11.87
C PHE A 192 7.88 -0.42 12.38
N LEU A 193 8.49 -1.47 11.81
CA LEU A 193 9.85 -1.88 12.14
C LEU A 193 10.90 -0.88 11.65
N ILE A 194 10.53 0.07 10.78
CA ILE A 194 11.45 1.13 10.32
C ILE A 194 11.45 2.38 11.19
N LEU A 195 10.42 2.58 12.01
CA LEU A 195 10.33 3.80 12.85
C LEU A 195 11.54 3.99 13.77
N PRO A 196 12.15 2.94 14.37
CA PRO A 196 13.40 3.10 15.09
C PRO A 196 14.54 3.60 14.21
N ASN A 197 14.70 3.04 13.00
CA ASN A 197 15.72 3.47 12.04
C ASN A 197 15.50 4.91 11.59
N LEU A 198 14.24 5.29 11.39
CA LEU A 198 13.89 6.67 11.06
C LEU A 198 14.25 7.61 12.20
N GLY A 199 13.82 7.31 13.43
CA GLY A 199 14.15 8.11 14.60
C GLY A 199 15.65 8.22 14.85
N PHE A 200 16.40 7.13 14.66
CA PHE A 200 17.86 7.17 14.77
C PHE A 200 18.49 7.96 13.63
N ASN A 201 18.00 7.85 12.39
CA ASN A 201 18.49 8.63 11.25
C ASN A 201 18.37 10.13 11.56
N GLU A 202 17.20 10.56 12.01
CA GLU A 202 16.94 11.94 12.42
C GLU A 202 17.83 12.38 13.59
N TRP A 203 18.07 11.50 14.56
CA TRP A 203 18.96 11.80 15.68
C TRP A 203 20.43 11.88 15.27
N GLY A 204 20.85 11.08 14.28
CA GLY A 204 22.17 11.14 13.65
C GLY A 204 22.40 12.50 13.00
N HIS A 205 21.44 12.99 12.22
CA HIS A 205 21.50 14.32 11.59
C HIS A 205 21.45 15.49 12.58
N ALA A 206 20.94 15.27 13.81
CA ALA A 206 20.95 16.27 14.88
C ALA A 206 22.23 16.23 15.75
N TYR A 207 23.10 15.24 15.56
CA TYR A 207 24.34 15.07 16.32
C TYR A 207 25.53 15.72 15.59
N TRP A 208 26.60 16.03 16.32
CA TRP A 208 27.84 16.62 15.78
C TRP A 208 28.67 15.67 14.88
N LEU A 209 28.18 14.45 14.63
CA LEU A 209 28.85 13.44 13.82
C LEU A 209 28.54 13.70 12.35
N THR A 210 29.55 13.63 11.49
CA THR A 210 29.34 13.82 10.06
C THR A 210 28.57 12.63 9.48
N GLU A 211 27.79 12.88 8.43
CA GLU A 211 26.89 11.89 7.83
C GLU A 211 27.62 10.62 7.41
N GLU A 212 28.90 10.70 7.01
CA GLU A 212 29.73 9.56 6.62
C GLU A 212 29.97 8.54 7.75
N ILE A 213 29.77 8.94 9.02
CA ILE A 213 30.05 8.09 10.19
C ILE A 213 28.81 7.32 10.64
N PHE A 214 27.63 7.96 10.62
CA PHE A 214 26.39 7.34 11.11
C PHE A 214 25.48 6.80 9.99
N SER A 215 25.63 7.29 8.76
CA SER A 215 24.75 6.90 7.64
C SER A 215 24.78 5.40 7.40
N HIS A 216 25.95 4.77 7.33
CA HIS A 216 26.08 3.34 7.03
C HIS A 216 25.35 2.42 8.05
N PRO A 217 25.57 2.52 9.38
CA PRO A 217 24.86 1.68 10.34
C PRO A 217 23.36 2.01 10.47
N LEU A 218 22.96 3.27 10.29
CA LEU A 218 21.55 3.67 10.43
C LEU A 218 20.72 3.41 9.18
N HIS A 219 21.31 3.57 7.99
CA HIS A 219 20.61 3.34 6.74
C HIS A 219 20.49 1.85 6.39
N TRP A 220 21.41 1.00 6.91
CA TRP A 220 21.33 -0.44 6.66
C TRP A 220 20.01 -1.06 7.11
N GLY A 221 19.40 -0.59 8.19
CA GLY A 221 18.12 -1.15 8.63
C GLY A 221 16.92 -0.82 7.72
N PHE A 222 17.02 0.14 6.79
CA PHE A 222 16.01 0.30 5.73
C PHE A 222 15.89 -0.93 4.83
N VAL A 223 16.92 -1.76 4.76
CA VAL A 223 16.89 -3.04 4.05
C VAL A 223 15.83 -3.99 4.64
N VAL A 224 15.55 -3.92 5.96
CA VAL A 224 14.50 -4.73 6.62
C VAL A 224 13.12 -4.45 6.01
N LEU A 225 12.85 -3.21 5.59
CA LEU A 225 11.62 -2.86 4.88
C LEU A 225 11.50 -3.63 3.56
N GLY A 226 12.59 -3.71 2.79
CA GLY A 226 12.66 -4.49 1.56
C GLY A 226 12.38 -5.98 1.80
N TRP A 227 12.99 -6.56 2.84
CA TRP A 227 12.74 -7.96 3.22
C TRP A 227 11.29 -8.21 3.61
N CYS A 228 10.68 -7.30 4.38
CA CYS A 228 9.27 -7.39 4.74
C CYS A 228 8.34 -7.25 3.52
N ALA A 229 8.68 -6.38 2.56
CA ALA A 229 7.92 -6.24 1.32
C ALA A 229 7.92 -7.53 0.48
N LEU A 230 9.01 -8.33 0.51
CA LEU A 230 9.06 -9.65 -0.15
C LEU A 230 8.05 -10.63 0.43
N ALA A 231 7.54 -10.43 1.65
CA ALA A 231 6.48 -11.26 2.22
C ALA A 231 5.18 -11.18 1.42
N LEU A 232 4.97 -10.13 0.60
CA LEU A 232 3.86 -10.05 -0.36
C LEU A 232 3.85 -11.21 -1.36
N ALA A 233 5.03 -11.71 -1.76
CA ALA A 233 5.11 -12.91 -2.59
C ALA A 233 4.53 -14.13 -1.87
N GLY A 234 4.78 -14.26 -0.57
CA GLY A 234 4.19 -15.30 0.27
C GLY A 234 2.66 -15.22 0.34
N VAL A 235 2.10 -14.00 0.48
CA VAL A 235 0.64 -13.79 0.43
C VAL A 235 0.10 -14.17 -0.95
N LEU A 236 0.76 -13.77 -2.03
CA LEU A 236 0.37 -14.13 -3.39
C LEU A 236 0.34 -15.65 -3.59
N MET A 237 1.32 -16.39 -3.06
CA MET A 237 1.33 -17.85 -3.14
C MET A 237 0.14 -18.49 -2.41
N GLN A 238 -0.28 -17.94 -1.26
CA GLN A 238 -1.49 -18.38 -0.56
C GLN A 238 -2.75 -18.15 -1.40
N ILE A 239 -2.83 -17.00 -2.09
CA ILE A 239 -3.94 -16.67 -3.01
C ILE A 239 -3.96 -17.62 -4.20
N VAL A 240 -2.81 -17.82 -4.86
CA VAL A 240 -2.69 -18.72 -6.03
C VAL A 240 -3.06 -20.15 -5.67
N GLY A 241 -2.65 -20.63 -4.51
CA GLY A 241 -3.03 -21.96 -4.00
C GLY A 241 -4.53 -22.14 -3.95
N ARG A 242 -5.27 -21.14 -3.43
CA ARG A 242 -6.73 -21.22 -3.33
C ARG A 242 -7.43 -20.96 -4.66
N PHE A 243 -6.88 -20.09 -5.51
CA PHE A 243 -7.36 -19.87 -6.88
C PHE A 243 -7.37 -21.17 -7.69
N ARG A 244 -6.31 -21.97 -7.60
CA ARG A 244 -6.21 -23.27 -8.29
C ARG A 244 -7.38 -24.19 -7.96
N GLU A 245 -7.89 -24.14 -6.74
CA GLU A 245 -8.99 -24.99 -6.27
C GLU A 245 -10.36 -24.42 -6.67
N LEU A 246 -10.56 -23.11 -6.52
CA LEU A 246 -11.86 -22.46 -6.71
C LEU A 246 -12.23 -22.21 -8.17
N VAL A 247 -11.25 -21.88 -9.02
CA VAL A 247 -11.49 -21.54 -10.43
C VAL A 247 -12.22 -22.68 -11.16
N PRO A 248 -11.75 -23.94 -11.15
CA PRO A 248 -12.45 -25.02 -11.84
C PRO A 248 -13.89 -25.24 -11.35
N ILE A 249 -14.14 -25.05 -10.05
CA ILE A 249 -15.46 -25.23 -9.44
C ILE A 249 -16.41 -24.15 -9.93
N VAL A 250 -16.01 -22.88 -9.83
CA VAL A 250 -16.86 -21.74 -10.18
C VAL A 250 -17.19 -21.72 -11.67
N PHE A 251 -16.20 -21.92 -12.54
CA PHE A 251 -16.45 -21.89 -13.99
C PHE A 251 -17.26 -23.09 -14.47
N LYS A 252 -17.16 -24.26 -13.81
CA LYS A 252 -18.04 -25.40 -14.08
C LYS A 252 -19.48 -25.12 -13.65
N GLN A 253 -19.67 -24.48 -12.50
CA GLN A 253 -20.99 -24.08 -12.01
C GLN A 253 -21.62 -23.00 -12.91
N ASP A 254 -20.81 -22.04 -13.37
CA ASP A 254 -21.24 -20.98 -14.30
C ASP A 254 -21.71 -21.56 -15.63
N ALA A 255 -20.92 -22.49 -16.20
CA ALA A 255 -21.29 -23.20 -17.43
C ALA A 255 -22.55 -24.07 -17.30
N ALA A 256 -22.87 -24.56 -16.10
CA ALA A 256 -24.10 -25.32 -15.84
C ALA A 256 -25.34 -24.43 -15.66
N ARG A 257 -25.16 -23.12 -15.45
CA ARG A 257 -26.23 -22.12 -15.32
C ARG A 257 -26.54 -21.39 -16.63
N ALA A 258 -25.58 -21.41 -17.57
CA ALA A 258 -25.65 -20.89 -18.92
C ALA A 258 -26.51 -21.78 -19.84
#